data_AF-A0A364LFE1-F1
#
_entry.id   AF-A0A364LFE1-F1
#
_cell.length_a   1.000
_cell.length_b   1.000
_cell.length_c   1.000
_cell.angle_alpha   90.00
_cell.angle_beta   90.00
_cell.angle_gamma   90.00
#
_symmetry.space_group_name_H-M   'P 1'
#
loop_
_entity.id
_entity.type
_entity.pdbx_description
1 polymer ?
#
loop_
_entity_poly.entity_id
_entity_poly.type
_entity_poly.pdbx_seq_one_letter_code
_entity_poly.pdbx_strand_id
1 'polypeptide(L)'
;MKNKSYVIWNNKGGVGKSTITFHIASVFAEKNPDKDVIVVDMCPQANCSTMLLGGGRKGEIVLQELIALDTPRTVVGYITDVIVGQKQNTADYLIKVSDKNPTLPSNIFLMSGDGNLELISPLLSRRAEAEPISEKDKPWKAIHSIMKNLTVERINNDRPVTYFVDTNPSFSIYTQMAVASGDFLLVPINADDSSIFAISGLFNLIYGSKKKHPVYDKYTFVTRVNDNDLERPKIHLLLGNRFTQKKGAAHAFKALSNEATKKMYDEYLENKKWFRESQTDITTQVDFENEFTIELRDFNSAGVVASNSGIPLSKMDNHTYEVYGEKIQVAKEQREKCKETIENLVARL
;
A
#
# COMPACT_ATOMS: atom_id res chain seq x y z
N MET A 1 -15.30 5.22 -16.65
CA MET A 1 -14.56 4.11 -16.00
C MET A 1 -14.80 4.15 -14.50
N LYS A 2 -14.72 3.00 -13.79
CA LYS A 2 -14.87 2.92 -12.32
C LYS A 2 -13.55 3.27 -11.63
N ASN A 3 -13.60 3.80 -10.41
CA ASN A 3 -12.42 3.93 -9.57
C ASN A 3 -11.84 2.55 -9.25
N LYS A 4 -10.55 2.50 -8.90
CA LYS A 4 -9.88 1.30 -8.38
C LYS A 4 -9.11 1.66 -7.11
N SER A 5 -9.03 0.76 -6.13
CA SER A 5 -8.15 0.92 -4.97
C SER A 5 -7.22 -0.27 -4.75
N TYR A 6 -5.93 0.01 -4.61
CA TYR A 6 -4.88 -0.95 -4.32
C TYR A 6 -4.32 -0.69 -2.93
N VAL A 7 -4.39 -1.67 -2.05
CA VAL A 7 -3.77 -1.63 -0.72
C VAL A 7 -2.43 -2.34 -0.81
N ILE A 8 -1.35 -1.70 -0.36
CA ILE A 8 -0.02 -2.31 -0.31
C ILE A 8 0.20 -2.77 1.12
N TRP A 9 0.08 -4.07 1.41
CA TRP A 9 0.24 -4.58 2.78
C TRP A 9 0.93 -5.94 2.87
N ASN A 10 1.68 -6.10 3.96
CA ASN A 10 2.23 -7.34 4.48
C ASN A 10 2.45 -7.11 5.99
N ASN A 11 2.12 -8.11 6.81
CA ASN A 11 2.29 -8.09 8.27
C ASN A 11 3.76 -8.04 8.72
N LYS A 12 4.72 -8.08 7.78
CA LYS A 12 6.15 -7.92 8.03
C LYS A 12 6.65 -6.50 7.76
N GLY A 13 7.44 -5.95 8.68
CA GLY A 13 8.18 -4.70 8.50
C GLY A 13 9.36 -4.84 7.53
N GLY A 14 9.77 -3.73 6.90
CA GLY A 14 10.99 -3.71 6.09
C GLY A 14 10.93 -4.44 4.73
N VAL A 15 9.73 -4.79 4.24
CA VAL A 15 9.54 -5.38 2.89
C VAL A 15 9.47 -4.34 1.75
N GLY A 16 9.48 -3.04 2.10
CA GLY A 16 9.50 -1.94 1.13
C GLY A 16 8.13 -1.34 0.76
N LYS A 17 7.07 -1.57 1.56
CA LYS A 17 5.69 -1.08 1.29
C LYS A 17 5.64 0.38 0.81
N SER A 18 6.09 1.33 1.64
CA SER A 18 6.04 2.76 1.32
C SER A 18 6.84 3.14 0.09
N THR A 19 8.01 2.53 -0.11
CA THR A 19 8.87 2.77 -1.28
C THR A 19 8.23 2.26 -2.56
N ILE A 20 7.61 1.07 -2.49
CA ILE A 20 6.85 0.49 -3.58
C ILE A 20 5.65 1.39 -3.90
N THR A 21 4.85 1.79 -2.90
CA THR A 21 3.71 2.70 -3.09
C THR A 21 4.13 3.99 -3.79
N PHE A 22 5.22 4.61 -3.34
CA PHE A 22 5.78 5.82 -3.96
C PHE A 22 6.09 5.62 -5.46
N HIS A 23 6.80 4.55 -5.80
CA HIS A 23 7.18 4.28 -7.18
C HIS A 23 6.00 3.90 -8.07
N ILE A 24 5.12 3.03 -7.59
CA ILE A 24 3.93 2.59 -8.34
C ILE A 24 3.04 3.80 -8.63
N ALA A 25 2.69 4.61 -7.62
CA ALA A 25 1.81 5.75 -7.80
C ALA A 25 2.40 6.76 -8.79
N SER A 26 3.70 7.02 -8.69
CA SER A 26 4.41 7.94 -9.60
C SER A 26 4.37 7.47 -11.05
N VAL A 27 4.78 6.22 -11.30
CA VAL A 27 4.85 5.68 -12.66
C VAL A 27 3.46 5.40 -13.23
N PHE A 28 2.50 4.99 -12.40
CA PHE A 28 1.11 4.81 -12.82
C PHE A 28 0.53 6.14 -13.31
N ALA A 29 0.77 7.24 -12.58
CA ALA A 29 0.33 8.57 -13.00
C ALA A 29 0.99 9.03 -14.31
N GLU A 30 2.28 8.73 -14.52
CA GLU A 30 2.99 9.01 -15.78
C GLU A 30 2.37 8.28 -16.97
N LYS A 31 1.98 7.01 -16.79
CA LYS A 31 1.41 6.17 -17.85
C LYS A 31 -0.09 6.39 -18.06
N ASN A 32 -0.79 7.05 -17.13
CA ASN A 32 -2.23 7.27 -17.16
C ASN A 32 -2.57 8.75 -16.92
N PRO A 33 -2.21 9.68 -17.83
CA PRO A 33 -2.44 11.13 -17.66
C PRO A 33 -3.94 11.52 -17.64
N ASP A 34 -4.81 10.65 -18.15
CA ASP A 34 -6.27 10.79 -18.15
C ASP A 34 -6.92 10.40 -16.81
N LYS A 35 -6.16 9.82 -15.88
CA LYS A 35 -6.63 9.38 -14.56
C LYS A 35 -6.01 10.22 -13.46
N ASP A 36 -6.75 10.37 -12.36
CA ASP A 36 -6.20 10.92 -11.14
C ASP A 36 -5.68 9.79 -10.25
N VAL A 37 -4.55 10.03 -9.60
CA VAL A 37 -3.93 9.09 -8.67
C VAL A 37 -3.97 9.69 -7.28
N ILE A 38 -4.61 8.99 -6.35
CA ILE A 38 -4.66 9.41 -4.95
C ILE A 38 -3.86 8.43 -4.11
N VAL A 39 -2.81 8.92 -3.45
CA VAL A 39 -2.09 8.16 -2.44
C VAL A 39 -2.66 8.48 -1.07
N VAL A 40 -3.01 7.44 -0.32
CA VAL A 40 -3.49 7.54 1.06
C VAL A 40 -2.49 6.82 1.95
N ASP A 41 -1.79 7.57 2.80
CA ASP A 41 -0.75 7.00 3.64
C ASP A 41 -1.30 6.69 5.04
N MET A 42 -1.75 5.45 5.23
CA MET A 42 -2.26 4.93 6.52
C MET A 42 -1.13 4.36 7.40
N CYS A 43 0.10 4.81 7.19
CA CYS A 43 1.25 4.48 8.03
C CYS A 43 1.58 5.67 8.94
N PRO A 44 1.61 5.50 10.28
CA PRO A 44 1.98 6.58 11.21
C PRO A 44 3.40 7.14 10.98
N GLN A 45 4.30 6.36 10.36
CA GLN A 45 5.65 6.81 10.03
C GLN A 45 5.69 7.71 8.78
N ALA A 46 4.59 7.76 8.01
CA ALA A 46 4.40 8.65 6.87
C ALA A 46 5.54 8.65 5.82
N ASN A 47 6.26 7.53 5.69
CA ASN A 47 7.41 7.43 4.81
C ASN A 47 7.03 7.67 3.34
N CYS A 48 5.88 7.16 2.91
CA CYS A 48 5.39 7.37 1.54
C CYS A 48 5.12 8.85 1.28
N SER A 49 4.48 9.51 2.25
CA SER A 49 4.23 10.95 2.22
C SER A 49 5.51 11.76 2.09
N THR A 50 6.53 11.47 2.91
CA THR A 50 7.84 12.15 2.85
C THR A 50 8.49 12.01 1.47
N MET A 51 8.46 10.80 0.87
CA MET A 51 9.01 10.58 -0.48
C MET A 51 8.25 11.40 -1.54
N LEU A 52 6.92 11.39 -1.51
CA LEU A 52 6.09 12.13 -2.46
C LEU A 52 6.29 13.65 -2.34
N LEU A 53 6.44 14.16 -1.11
CA LEU A 53 6.59 15.59 -0.84
C LEU A 53 8.00 16.15 -1.09
N GLY A 54 8.91 15.35 -1.67
CA GLY A 54 10.23 15.78 -2.13
C GLY A 54 11.40 15.03 -1.50
N GLY A 55 11.14 14.02 -0.68
CA GLY A 55 12.16 13.15 -0.09
C GLY A 55 13.03 13.84 0.97
N GLY A 56 13.72 13.01 1.75
CA GLY A 56 14.68 13.45 2.77
C GLY A 56 14.12 14.53 3.69
N ARG A 57 14.96 15.52 4.00
CA ARG A 57 14.58 16.64 4.88
C ARG A 57 13.51 17.55 4.29
N LYS A 58 13.48 17.71 2.95
CA LYS A 58 12.51 18.58 2.28
C LYS A 58 11.09 18.05 2.46
N GLY A 59 10.89 16.77 2.17
CA GLY A 59 9.60 16.11 2.34
C GLY A 59 9.14 16.11 3.79
N GLU A 60 10.07 15.91 4.73
CA GLU A 60 9.77 15.92 6.16
C GLU A 60 9.27 17.28 6.65
N ILE A 61 9.92 18.39 6.25
CA ILE A 61 9.48 19.74 6.61
C ILE A 61 8.04 19.98 6.11
N VAL A 62 7.77 19.69 4.84
CA VAL A 62 6.43 19.87 4.26
C VAL A 62 5.40 19.00 4.99
N LEU A 63 5.75 17.76 5.33
CA LEU A 63 4.87 16.88 6.10
C LEU A 63 4.52 17.47 7.48
N GLN A 64 5.52 17.99 8.20
CA GLN A 64 5.29 18.60 9.52
C GLN A 64 4.41 19.85 9.42
N GLU A 65 4.54 20.66 8.37
CA GLU A 65 3.64 21.81 8.12
C GLU A 65 2.17 21.39 8.00
N LEU A 66 1.89 20.23 7.40
CA LEU A 66 0.53 19.72 7.22
C LEU A 66 -0.07 19.15 8.50
N ILE A 67 0.77 18.51 9.31
CA ILE A 67 0.40 17.95 10.61
C ILE A 67 0.11 19.07 11.62
N ALA A 68 0.87 20.17 11.56
CA ALA A 68 0.80 21.26 12.54
C ALA A 68 -0.38 22.24 12.35
N LEU A 69 -1.21 22.05 11.32
CA LEU A 69 -2.41 22.87 11.10
C LEU A 69 -3.47 22.60 12.18
N ASP A 70 -4.28 23.62 12.52
CA ASP A 70 -5.38 23.50 13.49
C ASP A 70 -6.34 22.35 13.12
N THR A 71 -6.63 22.23 11.82
CA THR A 71 -7.20 21.02 11.21
C THR A 71 -6.12 20.38 10.33
N PRO A 72 -5.48 19.29 10.79
CA PRO A 72 -4.42 18.64 10.04
C PRO A 72 -4.89 18.24 8.64
N ARG A 73 -4.14 18.61 7.60
CA ARG A 73 -4.45 18.19 6.21
C ARG A 73 -3.85 16.81 5.94
N THR A 74 -4.26 15.85 6.75
CA THR A 74 -3.70 14.49 6.82
C THR A 74 -4.82 13.46 6.95
N VAL A 75 -4.47 12.16 6.92
CA VAL A 75 -5.41 11.07 7.25
C VAL A 75 -6.03 11.23 8.63
N VAL A 76 -5.32 11.80 9.61
CA VAL A 76 -5.84 12.02 10.97
C VAL A 76 -6.91 13.11 10.98
N GLY A 77 -6.68 14.23 10.30
CA GLY A 77 -7.69 15.28 10.17
C GLY A 77 -8.94 14.76 9.48
N TYR A 78 -8.78 14.06 8.36
CA TYR A 78 -9.90 13.46 7.62
C TYR A 78 -10.71 12.50 8.51
N ILE A 79 -10.05 11.54 9.17
CA ILE A 79 -10.71 10.56 10.04
C ILE A 79 -11.41 11.25 11.22
N THR A 80 -10.76 12.26 11.83
CA THR A 80 -11.31 12.97 12.98
C THR A 80 -12.61 13.68 12.60
N ASP A 81 -12.60 14.44 11.50
CA ASP A 81 -13.75 15.21 11.04
C ASP A 81 -14.91 14.32 10.60
N VAL A 82 -14.62 13.18 9.96
CA VAL A 82 -15.62 12.14 9.67
C VAL A 82 -16.30 11.66 10.94
N ILE A 83 -15.54 11.38 11.99
CA ILE A 83 -16.08 10.79 13.22
C ILE A 83 -16.88 11.80 14.05
N VAL A 84 -16.48 13.07 14.08
CA VAL A 84 -17.24 14.11 14.79
C VAL A 84 -18.40 14.67 13.95
N GLY A 85 -18.63 14.14 12.75
CA GLY A 85 -19.72 14.56 11.86
C GLY A 85 -19.50 15.94 11.23
N GLN A 86 -18.25 16.40 11.15
CA GLN A 86 -17.85 17.68 10.56
C GLN A 86 -17.17 17.53 9.19
N LYS A 87 -17.19 16.32 8.61
CA LYS A 87 -16.55 16.03 7.32
C LYS A 87 -16.93 17.09 6.27
N GLN A 88 -15.92 17.77 5.76
CA GLN A 88 -16.01 18.70 4.63
C GLN A 88 -15.80 17.98 3.30
N ASN A 89 -15.33 18.69 2.28
CA ASN A 89 -14.96 18.09 1.02
C ASN A 89 -13.65 17.31 1.19
N THR A 90 -13.58 16.07 0.69
CA THR A 90 -12.35 15.26 0.71
C THR A 90 -11.16 16.01 0.11
N ALA A 91 -11.39 16.86 -0.89
CA ALA A 91 -10.36 17.70 -1.51
C ALA A 91 -9.61 18.58 -0.49
N ASP A 92 -10.23 18.93 0.64
CA ASP A 92 -9.61 19.79 1.66
C ASP A 92 -8.43 19.10 2.37
N TYR A 93 -8.43 17.77 2.43
CA TYR A 93 -7.36 16.95 3.02
C TYR A 93 -6.38 16.42 1.97
N LEU A 94 -6.61 16.72 0.69
CA LEU A 94 -5.76 16.30 -0.41
C LEU A 94 -4.81 17.42 -0.81
N ILE A 95 -3.59 17.03 -1.16
CA ILE A 95 -2.57 17.95 -1.66
C ILE A 95 -2.12 17.48 -3.02
N LYS A 96 -2.09 18.39 -3.98
CA LYS A 96 -1.52 18.12 -5.29
C LYS A 96 0.00 18.04 -5.16
N VAL A 97 0.55 16.84 -5.38
CA VAL A 97 1.94 16.54 -5.04
C VAL A 97 2.92 17.39 -5.86
N SER A 98 2.60 17.68 -7.11
CA SER A 98 3.43 18.51 -8.00
C SER A 98 3.71 19.92 -7.46
N ASP A 99 2.85 20.44 -6.58
CA ASP A 99 3.00 21.79 -6.02
C ASP A 99 4.14 21.85 -4.99
N LYS A 100 4.50 20.71 -4.40
CA LYS A 100 5.62 20.57 -3.43
C LYS A 100 6.81 19.83 -4.04
N ASN A 101 6.54 18.92 -4.97
CA ASN A 101 7.53 18.13 -5.68
C ASN A 101 7.27 18.16 -7.21
N PRO A 102 7.82 19.16 -7.94
CA PRO A 102 7.57 19.32 -9.38
C PRO A 102 8.21 18.23 -10.24
N THR A 103 9.02 17.34 -9.66
CA THR A 103 9.57 16.17 -10.38
C THR A 103 8.51 15.10 -10.63
N LEU A 104 7.38 15.16 -9.93
CA LEU A 104 6.29 14.19 -10.04
C LEU A 104 5.14 14.69 -10.94
N PRO A 105 4.38 13.78 -11.57
CA PRO A 105 3.20 14.13 -12.36
C PRO A 105 2.16 14.97 -11.62
N SER A 106 1.49 15.85 -12.37
CA SER A 106 0.50 16.78 -11.80
C SER A 106 -0.85 16.14 -11.44
N ASN A 107 -1.10 14.91 -11.87
CA ASN A 107 -2.31 14.13 -11.57
C ASN A 107 -2.16 13.25 -10.32
N ILE A 108 -1.16 13.51 -9.46
CA ILE A 108 -0.99 12.83 -8.17
C ILE A 108 -1.46 13.74 -7.04
N PHE A 109 -2.33 13.20 -6.21
CA PHE A 109 -2.80 13.80 -4.97
C PHE A 109 -2.44 12.91 -3.79
N LEU A 110 -2.18 13.53 -2.64
CA LEU A 110 -1.78 12.85 -1.41
C LEU A 110 -2.71 13.25 -0.26
N MET A 111 -3.26 12.24 0.42
CA MET A 111 -3.71 12.35 1.80
C MET A 111 -2.59 11.83 2.68
N SER A 112 -1.83 12.73 3.30
CA SER A 112 -0.57 12.38 3.94
C SER A 112 -0.77 11.60 5.24
N GLY A 113 0.23 10.80 5.60
CA GLY A 113 0.30 10.09 6.86
C GLY A 113 0.54 11.05 8.01
N ASP A 114 0.31 10.55 9.23
CA ASP A 114 0.38 11.35 10.44
C ASP A 114 0.65 10.44 11.64
N GLY A 115 1.68 10.76 12.44
CA GLY A 115 2.04 10.00 13.63
C GLY A 115 0.94 9.96 14.69
N ASN A 116 0.04 10.95 14.69
CA ASN A 116 -1.11 11.00 15.58
C ASN A 116 -2.12 9.86 15.33
N LEU A 117 -2.00 9.09 14.24
CA LEU A 117 -2.73 7.84 14.05
C LEU A 117 -2.56 6.88 15.24
N GLU A 118 -1.35 6.80 15.82
CA GLU A 118 -1.10 5.98 17.01
C GLU A 118 -1.87 6.51 18.23
N LEU A 119 -1.96 7.83 18.39
CA LEU A 119 -2.67 8.46 19.50
C LEU A 119 -4.19 8.27 19.40
N ILE A 120 -4.75 8.36 18.19
CA ILE A 120 -6.19 8.21 18.00
C ILE A 120 -6.63 6.74 17.88
N SER A 121 -5.71 5.79 17.61
CA SER A 121 -6.01 4.36 17.46
C SER A 121 -6.85 3.78 18.62
N PRO A 122 -6.54 4.01 19.91
CA PRO A 122 -7.39 3.55 21.02
C PRO A 122 -8.78 4.19 21.05
N LEU A 123 -8.94 5.42 20.54
CA LEU A 123 -10.25 6.08 20.42
C LEU A 123 -11.07 5.45 19.30
N LEU A 124 -10.44 5.16 18.15
CA LEU A 124 -11.08 4.46 17.03
C LEU A 124 -11.57 3.09 17.46
N SER A 125 -10.74 2.32 18.17
CA SER A 125 -11.11 0.98 18.64
C SER A 125 -12.29 1.02 19.61
N ARG A 126 -12.29 1.96 20.57
CA ARG A 126 -13.43 2.13 21.50
C ARG A 126 -14.72 2.49 20.77
N ARG A 127 -14.65 3.34 19.74
CA ARG A 127 -15.82 3.70 18.94
C ARG A 127 -16.31 2.53 18.09
N ALA A 128 -15.41 1.75 17.48
CA ALA A 128 -15.78 0.58 16.69
C ALA A 128 -16.44 -0.52 17.55
N GLU A 129 -16.04 -0.62 18.82
CA GLU A 129 -16.53 -1.59 19.79
C GLU A 129 -17.67 -1.06 20.67
N ALA A 130 -18.22 0.12 20.36
CA ALA A 130 -19.35 0.68 21.09
C ALA A 130 -20.58 -0.22 20.95
N GLU A 131 -21.39 -0.28 22.02
CA GLU A 131 -22.64 -1.02 22.02
C GLU A 131 -23.64 -0.37 21.05
N PRO A 132 -24.16 -1.10 20.05
CA PRO A 132 -25.17 -0.58 19.15
C PRO A 132 -26.44 -0.14 19.88
N ILE A 133 -26.93 1.07 19.59
CA ILE A 133 -28.16 1.60 20.19
C ILE A 133 -29.42 1.04 19.48
N SER A 134 -29.26 0.56 18.24
CA SER A 134 -30.32 -0.06 17.44
C SER A 134 -29.73 -1.01 16.39
N GLU A 135 -30.55 -1.82 15.74
CA GLU A 135 -30.09 -2.70 14.64
C GLU A 135 -29.50 -1.94 13.44
N LYS A 136 -29.86 -0.66 13.26
CA LYS A 136 -29.31 0.21 12.22
C LYS A 136 -27.98 0.82 12.60
N ASP A 137 -27.67 0.87 13.89
CA ASP A 137 -26.41 1.39 14.40
C ASP A 137 -25.34 0.30 14.25
N LYS A 138 -24.33 0.55 13.40
CA LYS A 138 -23.23 -0.39 13.16
C LYS A 138 -21.88 0.32 13.41
N PRO A 139 -21.47 0.55 14.67
CA PRO A 139 -20.27 1.33 14.98
C PRO A 139 -19.00 0.75 14.36
N TRP A 140 -18.85 -0.57 14.40
CA TRP A 140 -17.72 -1.26 13.77
C TRP A 140 -17.65 -1.01 12.27
N LYS A 141 -18.79 -1.16 11.57
CA LYS A 141 -18.91 -0.86 10.13
C LYS A 141 -18.61 0.61 9.85
N ALA A 142 -19.15 1.52 10.65
CA ALA A 142 -18.97 2.96 10.46
C ALA A 142 -17.49 3.35 10.47
N ILE A 143 -16.73 2.88 11.46
CA ILE A 143 -15.28 3.13 11.56
C ILE A 143 -14.50 2.46 10.42
N HIS A 144 -14.76 1.17 10.14
CA HIS A 144 -14.00 0.44 9.11
C HIS A 144 -14.34 0.87 7.68
N SER A 145 -15.47 1.53 7.46
CA SER A 145 -15.89 2.03 6.15
C SER A 145 -15.41 3.45 5.85
N ILE A 146 -14.80 4.17 6.79
CA ILE A 146 -14.36 5.57 6.58
C ILE A 146 -13.47 5.68 5.32
N MET A 147 -12.49 4.78 5.21
CA MET A 147 -11.56 4.77 4.09
C MET A 147 -12.18 4.14 2.83
N LYS A 148 -13.11 3.20 2.96
CA LYS A 148 -13.85 2.68 1.80
C LYS A 148 -14.75 3.75 1.16
N ASN A 149 -15.37 4.59 1.99
CA ASN A 149 -16.15 5.73 1.53
C ASN A 149 -15.27 6.77 0.84
N LEU A 150 -14.01 6.92 1.27
CA LEU A 150 -13.03 7.76 0.57
C LEU A 150 -12.68 7.21 -0.83
N THR A 151 -12.44 5.91 -0.96
CA THR A 151 -11.92 5.31 -2.21
C THR A 151 -12.96 5.25 -3.36
N VAL A 152 -14.21 5.60 -3.10
CA VAL A 152 -15.26 5.72 -4.12
C VAL A 152 -15.46 7.16 -4.61
N GLU A 153 -14.84 8.15 -3.96
CA GLU A 153 -14.99 9.56 -4.32
C GLU A 153 -14.14 9.96 -5.53
N ARG A 154 -14.41 11.14 -6.08
CA ARG A 154 -13.63 11.71 -7.18
C ARG A 154 -13.34 13.17 -6.90
N ILE A 155 -12.15 13.60 -7.32
CA ILE A 155 -11.79 15.03 -7.34
C ILE A 155 -12.49 15.70 -8.52
N ASN A 156 -12.49 15.04 -9.67
CA ASN A 156 -13.18 15.45 -10.87
C ASN A 156 -14.08 14.31 -11.37
N ASN A 157 -15.39 14.57 -11.53
CA ASN A 157 -16.36 13.55 -11.96
C ASN A 157 -16.03 12.93 -13.32
N ASP A 158 -15.37 13.67 -14.21
CA ASP A 158 -14.99 13.22 -15.55
C ASP A 158 -13.74 12.34 -15.57
N ARG A 159 -12.97 12.32 -14.48
CA ARG A 159 -11.70 11.58 -14.38
C ARG A 159 -11.84 10.42 -13.40
N PRO A 160 -11.62 9.17 -13.83
CA PRO A 160 -11.58 8.06 -12.89
C PRO A 160 -10.36 8.18 -11.97
N VAL A 161 -10.49 7.69 -10.74
CA VAL A 161 -9.42 7.74 -9.75
C VAL A 161 -8.86 6.34 -9.47
N THR A 162 -7.54 6.24 -9.43
CA THR A 162 -6.83 5.08 -8.88
C THR A 162 -6.25 5.45 -7.51
N TYR A 163 -6.68 4.75 -6.47
CA TYR A 163 -6.17 4.90 -5.11
C TYR A 163 -5.04 3.91 -4.84
N PHE A 164 -3.95 4.39 -4.24
CA PHE A 164 -2.90 3.55 -3.65
C PHE A 164 -2.84 3.82 -2.15
N VAL A 165 -3.06 2.79 -1.34
CA VAL A 165 -3.13 2.90 0.11
C VAL A 165 -1.88 2.27 0.72
N ASP A 166 -0.99 3.12 1.25
CA ASP A 166 0.19 2.67 2.01
C ASP A 166 -0.22 2.28 3.44
N THR A 167 0.48 1.32 4.03
CA THR A 167 0.05 0.74 5.31
C THR A 167 1.20 0.43 6.26
N ASN A 168 0.88 0.45 7.55
CA ASN A 168 1.75 -0.06 8.62
C ASN A 168 1.81 -1.61 8.57
N PRO A 169 2.95 -2.26 8.87
CA PRO A 169 3.00 -3.71 9.07
C PRO A 169 2.04 -4.25 10.13
N SER A 170 1.90 -3.58 11.27
CA SER A 170 1.01 -4.04 12.35
C SER A 170 -0.45 -3.98 11.92
N PHE A 171 -1.23 -5.03 12.23
CA PHE A 171 -2.65 -5.12 11.88
C PHE A 171 -3.56 -4.35 12.86
N SER A 172 -3.14 -3.11 13.18
CA SER A 172 -3.87 -2.13 13.98
C SER A 172 -5.17 -1.70 13.31
N ILE A 173 -6.06 -1.01 14.04
CA ILE A 173 -7.35 -0.57 13.50
C ILE A 173 -7.23 0.29 12.22
N TYR A 174 -6.26 1.21 12.16
CA TYR A 174 -6.03 2.01 10.96
C TYR A 174 -5.55 1.16 9.76
N THR A 175 -4.81 0.07 10.00
CA THR A 175 -4.43 -0.90 8.97
C THR A 175 -5.63 -1.73 8.52
N GLN A 176 -6.53 -2.10 9.43
CA GLN A 176 -7.78 -2.79 9.11
C GLN A 176 -8.70 -1.90 8.27
N MET A 177 -8.83 -0.62 8.62
CA MET A 177 -9.53 0.40 7.83
C MET A 177 -8.92 0.54 6.42
N ALA A 178 -7.59 0.58 6.34
CA ALA A 178 -6.87 0.64 5.06
C ALA A 178 -7.16 -0.60 4.19
N VAL A 179 -7.05 -1.80 4.75
CA VAL A 179 -7.35 -3.06 4.06
C VAL A 179 -8.80 -3.11 3.58
N ALA A 180 -9.77 -2.72 4.42
CA ALA A 180 -11.19 -2.70 4.06
C ALA A 180 -11.52 -1.69 2.93
N SER A 181 -10.64 -0.72 2.65
CA SER A 181 -10.84 0.26 1.58
C SER A 181 -10.45 -0.25 0.18
N GLY A 182 -9.68 -1.34 0.12
CA GLY A 182 -9.10 -1.88 -1.10
C GLY A 182 -10.06 -2.75 -1.92
N ASP A 183 -10.04 -2.59 -3.24
CA ASP A 183 -10.54 -3.60 -4.18
C ASP A 183 -9.48 -4.70 -4.37
N PHE A 184 -8.21 -4.29 -4.37
CA PHE A 184 -7.06 -5.15 -4.63
C PHE A 184 -5.98 -5.02 -3.56
N LEU A 185 -5.26 -6.11 -3.33
CA LEU A 185 -4.12 -6.21 -2.43
C LEU A 185 -2.85 -6.47 -3.25
N LEU A 186 -1.86 -5.61 -3.08
CA LEU A 186 -0.49 -5.82 -3.53
C LEU A 186 0.33 -6.27 -2.32
N VAL A 187 1.02 -7.40 -2.44
CA VAL A 187 1.69 -8.07 -1.32
C VAL A 187 3.21 -8.05 -1.53
N PRO A 188 3.95 -7.09 -0.94
CA PRO A 188 5.40 -7.11 -0.97
C PRO A 188 5.95 -8.24 -0.12
N ILE A 189 6.84 -9.06 -0.68
CA ILE A 189 7.48 -10.18 0.01
C ILE A 189 9.00 -10.12 -0.18
N ASN A 190 9.76 -10.50 0.84
CA ASN A 190 11.21 -10.71 0.74
C ASN A 190 11.52 -12.21 0.66
N ALA A 191 12.65 -12.59 0.05
CA ALA A 191 13.10 -13.98 0.03
C ALA A 191 13.82 -14.38 1.33
N ASP A 192 13.06 -14.68 2.38
CA ASP A 192 13.56 -15.17 3.68
C ASP A 192 12.48 -15.95 4.45
N ASP A 193 12.89 -16.80 5.40
CA ASP A 193 11.98 -17.70 6.14
C ASP A 193 10.83 -16.96 6.83
N SER A 194 11.12 -15.81 7.45
CA SER A 194 10.09 -15.03 8.14
C SER A 194 9.04 -14.47 7.18
N SER A 195 9.36 -14.28 5.90
CA SER A 195 8.39 -13.91 4.86
C SER A 195 7.44 -15.06 4.49
N ILE A 196 7.89 -16.32 4.55
CA ILE A 196 7.04 -17.51 4.33
C ILE A 196 6.01 -17.65 5.47
N PHE A 197 6.40 -17.33 6.71
CA PHE A 197 5.47 -17.25 7.83
C PHE A 197 4.53 -16.03 7.73
N ALA A 198 5.05 -14.90 7.25
CA ALA A 198 4.27 -13.69 7.02
C ALA A 198 3.10 -13.93 6.04
N ILE A 199 3.30 -14.73 4.99
CA ILE A 199 2.23 -15.15 4.06
C ILE A 199 1.06 -15.81 4.81
N SER A 200 1.34 -16.81 5.67
CA SER A 200 0.27 -17.44 6.47
C SER A 200 -0.40 -16.44 7.41
N GLY A 201 0.37 -15.54 8.02
CA GLY A 201 -0.18 -14.49 8.88
C GLY A 201 -1.13 -13.57 8.11
N LEU A 202 -0.76 -13.16 6.89
CA LEU A 202 -1.59 -12.35 6.00
C LEU A 202 -2.91 -13.06 5.69
N PHE A 203 -2.88 -14.33 5.28
CA PHE A 203 -4.10 -15.09 4.99
C PHE A 203 -4.99 -15.23 6.22
N ASN A 204 -4.41 -15.58 7.37
CA ASN A 204 -5.16 -15.71 8.61
C ASN A 204 -5.82 -14.39 9.05
N LEU A 205 -5.15 -13.26 8.86
CA LEU A 205 -5.64 -11.94 9.29
C LEU A 205 -6.73 -11.39 8.37
N ILE A 206 -6.52 -11.47 7.04
CA ILE A 206 -7.45 -10.89 6.06
C ILE A 206 -8.57 -11.86 5.70
N TYR A 207 -8.26 -13.13 5.46
CA TYR A 207 -9.19 -14.10 4.88
C TYR A 207 -9.65 -15.19 5.85
N GLY A 208 -8.92 -15.40 6.95
CA GLY A 208 -9.29 -16.27 8.06
C GLY A 208 -8.45 -17.55 8.13
N SER A 209 -8.37 -18.12 9.33
CA SER A 209 -7.67 -19.37 9.56
C SER A 209 -8.52 -20.58 9.19
N LYS A 210 -7.88 -21.65 8.71
CA LYS A 210 -8.54 -22.93 8.42
C LYS A 210 -9.23 -23.52 9.65
N LYS A 211 -8.61 -23.38 10.83
CA LYS A 211 -9.16 -23.82 12.11
C LYS A 211 -9.69 -22.62 12.88
N LYS A 212 -11.01 -22.60 13.13
CA LYS A 212 -11.67 -21.59 13.94
C LYS A 212 -11.45 -21.86 15.43
N HIS A 213 -11.04 -20.84 16.16
CA HIS A 213 -10.92 -20.96 17.63
C HIS A 213 -12.28 -20.67 18.28
N PRO A 214 -12.81 -21.55 19.16
CA PRO A 214 -14.15 -21.39 19.72
C PRO A 214 -14.42 -20.04 20.39
N VAL A 215 -13.40 -19.47 21.03
CA VAL A 215 -13.50 -18.20 21.76
C VAL A 215 -13.11 -16.99 20.90
N TYR A 216 -12.11 -17.13 20.02
CA TYR A 216 -11.47 -15.97 19.39
C TYR A 216 -12.03 -15.66 18.00
N ASP A 217 -12.71 -16.62 17.36
CA ASP A 217 -13.23 -16.48 15.99
C ASP A 217 -14.15 -15.25 15.84
N LYS A 218 -15.00 -14.98 16.85
CA LYS A 218 -15.92 -13.83 16.88
C LYS A 218 -15.24 -12.46 16.92
N TYR A 219 -13.97 -12.41 17.32
CA TYR A 219 -13.19 -11.17 17.39
C TYR A 219 -12.26 -10.99 16.19
N THR A 220 -12.17 -11.98 15.31
CA THR A 220 -11.33 -11.87 14.11
C THR A 220 -11.89 -10.81 13.16
N PHE A 221 -11.00 -10.11 12.46
CA PHE A 221 -11.36 -9.19 11.40
C PHE A 221 -12.29 -9.84 10.37
N VAL A 222 -12.03 -11.10 10.03
CA VAL A 222 -12.79 -11.87 9.03
C VAL A 222 -14.25 -12.03 9.43
N THR A 223 -14.51 -12.44 10.67
CA THR A 223 -15.88 -12.57 11.19
C THR A 223 -16.56 -11.22 11.25
N ARG A 224 -15.88 -10.19 11.79
CA ARG A 224 -16.42 -8.83 11.87
C ARG A 224 -16.78 -8.24 10.51
N VAL A 225 -15.94 -8.46 9.50
CA VAL A 225 -16.20 -8.06 8.11
C VAL A 225 -17.46 -8.73 7.57
N ASN A 226 -17.60 -10.05 7.77
CA ASN A 226 -18.77 -10.79 7.30
C ASN A 226 -20.05 -10.32 8.01
N ASP A 227 -20.02 -10.16 9.33
CA ASP A 227 -21.17 -9.73 10.14
C ASP A 227 -21.64 -8.30 9.80
N ASN A 228 -20.75 -7.49 9.21
CA ASN A 228 -21.03 -6.10 8.81
C ASN A 228 -21.21 -5.92 7.30
N ASP A 229 -21.28 -7.00 6.53
CA ASP A 229 -21.44 -6.98 5.07
C ASP A 229 -20.38 -6.10 4.39
N LEU A 230 -19.12 -6.23 4.83
CA LEU A 230 -17.98 -5.56 4.19
C LEU A 230 -17.25 -6.51 3.25
N GLU A 231 -16.61 -5.93 2.25
CA GLU A 231 -15.75 -6.65 1.32
C GLU A 231 -14.29 -6.61 1.79
N ARG A 232 -13.52 -7.58 1.28
CA ARG A 232 -12.06 -7.64 1.46
C ARG A 232 -11.41 -7.49 0.09
N PRO A 233 -10.20 -6.92 0.01
CA PRO A 233 -9.49 -6.82 -1.23
C PRO A 233 -9.14 -8.22 -1.75
N LYS A 234 -9.05 -8.37 -3.07
CA LYS A 234 -8.50 -9.57 -3.71
C LYS A 234 -7.01 -9.41 -3.95
N ILE A 235 -6.22 -10.46 -3.78
CA ILE A 235 -4.79 -10.45 -4.12
C ILE A 235 -4.64 -10.23 -5.62
N HIS A 236 -3.94 -9.15 -5.99
CA HIS A 236 -3.69 -8.79 -7.39
C HIS A 236 -2.29 -9.20 -7.82
N LEU A 237 -1.26 -8.81 -7.05
CA LEU A 237 0.13 -9.20 -7.30
C LEU A 237 0.90 -9.43 -6.00
N LEU A 238 1.84 -10.36 -6.10
CA LEU A 238 2.97 -10.59 -5.21
C LEU A 238 4.16 -9.80 -5.72
N LEU A 239 4.71 -8.93 -4.88
CA LEU A 239 5.82 -8.06 -5.25
C LEU A 239 7.09 -8.58 -4.59
N GLY A 240 7.83 -9.37 -5.36
CA GLY A 240 9.02 -10.05 -4.88
C GLY A 240 10.23 -9.14 -4.78
N ASN A 241 10.56 -8.66 -3.59
CA ASN A 241 11.74 -7.87 -3.30
C ASN A 241 12.92 -8.77 -2.90
N ARG A 242 14.13 -8.49 -3.39
CA ARG A 242 15.38 -9.26 -3.13
C ARG A 242 15.40 -10.73 -3.61
N PHE A 243 14.82 -11.02 -4.78
CA PHE A 243 14.80 -12.38 -5.33
C PHE A 243 16.16 -12.83 -5.94
N THR A 244 17.08 -11.90 -6.23
CA THR A 244 18.50 -12.16 -6.66
C THR A 244 19.41 -10.97 -6.22
N GLN A 245 20.75 -11.00 -6.02
CA GLN A 245 21.88 -11.63 -6.75
C GLN A 245 23.19 -11.74 -5.92
N LYS A 246 23.92 -12.86 -6.07
CA LYS A 246 25.37 -13.05 -6.36
C LYS A 246 25.68 -14.56 -6.35
N LYS A 247 26.64 -15.05 -7.16
CA LYS A 247 27.02 -16.49 -7.22
C LYS A 247 27.31 -17.02 -5.80
N GLY A 248 26.69 -18.16 -5.45
CA GLY A 248 26.67 -18.73 -4.10
C GLY A 248 25.30 -18.55 -3.41
N ALA A 249 25.03 -17.37 -2.86
CA ALA A 249 23.78 -17.04 -2.15
C ALA A 249 22.53 -17.05 -3.06
N ALA A 250 22.69 -16.90 -4.39
CA ALA A 250 21.58 -16.90 -5.34
C ALA A 250 20.73 -18.17 -5.33
N HIS A 251 21.32 -19.35 -5.07
CA HIS A 251 20.54 -20.60 -4.99
C HIS A 251 19.65 -20.64 -3.75
N ALA A 252 20.14 -20.14 -2.60
CA ALA A 252 19.37 -20.11 -1.36
C ALA A 252 18.19 -19.13 -1.46
N PHE A 253 18.42 -17.91 -1.98
CA PHE A 253 17.34 -16.95 -2.22
C PHE A 253 16.30 -17.47 -3.21
N LYS A 254 16.74 -18.13 -4.29
CA LYS A 254 15.82 -18.77 -5.23
C LYS A 254 14.99 -19.88 -4.58
N ALA A 255 15.59 -20.70 -3.72
CA ALA A 255 14.85 -21.73 -2.99
C ALA A 255 13.78 -21.13 -2.06
N LEU A 256 14.14 -20.08 -1.30
CA LEU A 256 13.22 -19.37 -0.41
C LEU A 256 12.08 -18.68 -1.17
N SER A 257 12.42 -18.05 -2.30
CA SER A 257 11.46 -17.51 -3.27
C SER A 257 10.47 -18.58 -3.74
N ASN A 258 10.99 -19.72 -4.20
CA ASN A 258 10.16 -20.81 -4.70
C ASN A 258 9.22 -21.34 -3.62
N GLU A 259 9.67 -21.46 -2.37
CA GLU A 259 8.82 -21.87 -1.25
C GLU A 259 7.75 -20.82 -0.91
N ALA A 260 8.08 -19.53 -0.95
CA ALA A 260 7.10 -18.46 -0.76
C ALA A 260 6.02 -18.48 -1.87
N THR A 261 6.43 -18.60 -3.14
CA THR A 261 5.52 -18.69 -4.28
C THR A 261 4.67 -19.96 -4.23
N LYS A 262 5.27 -21.10 -3.86
CA LYS A 262 4.55 -22.37 -3.70
C LYS A 262 3.45 -22.23 -2.65
N LYS A 263 3.76 -21.63 -1.51
CA LYS A 263 2.77 -21.42 -0.45
C LYS A 263 1.60 -20.53 -0.88
N MET A 264 1.87 -19.48 -1.66
CA MET A 264 0.81 -18.66 -2.26
C MET A 264 -0.03 -19.44 -3.27
N TYR A 265 0.61 -20.29 -4.07
CA TYR A 265 -0.06 -21.15 -5.03
C TYR A 265 -0.96 -22.19 -4.34
N ASP A 266 -0.52 -22.77 -3.23
CA ASP A 266 -1.33 -23.69 -2.42
C ASP A 266 -2.59 -22.98 -1.89
N GLU A 267 -2.47 -21.74 -1.38
CA GLU A 267 -3.61 -20.92 -0.95
C GLU A 267 -4.56 -20.56 -2.12
N TYR A 268 -4.00 -20.33 -3.32
CA TYR A 268 -4.78 -20.10 -4.54
C TYR A 268 -5.60 -21.33 -4.96
N LEU A 269 -5.00 -22.52 -4.93
CA LEU A 269 -5.69 -23.76 -5.27
C LEU A 269 -6.87 -24.04 -4.34
N GLU A 270 -6.71 -23.74 -3.06
CA GLU A 270 -7.77 -23.92 -2.07
C GLU A 270 -8.87 -22.84 -2.18
N ASN A 271 -8.50 -21.58 -2.45
CA ASN A 271 -9.43 -20.45 -2.37
C ASN A 271 -9.20 -19.40 -3.47
N LYS A 272 -9.45 -19.77 -4.73
CA LYS A 272 -9.34 -18.89 -5.91
C LYS A 272 -10.04 -17.53 -5.75
N LYS A 273 -11.14 -17.46 -5.01
CA LYS A 273 -11.93 -16.23 -4.79
C LYS A 273 -11.16 -15.10 -4.08
N TRP A 274 -10.08 -15.42 -3.36
CA TRP A 274 -9.24 -14.44 -2.68
C TRP A 274 -8.27 -13.74 -3.62
N PHE A 275 -8.17 -14.19 -4.87
CA PHE A 275 -7.32 -13.62 -5.89
C PHE A 275 -8.19 -12.92 -6.94
N ARG A 276 -7.62 -11.95 -7.65
CA ARG A 276 -8.27 -11.41 -8.86
C ARG A 276 -8.49 -12.54 -9.87
N GLU A 277 -9.43 -12.33 -10.78
CA GLU A 277 -9.63 -13.27 -11.89
C GLU A 277 -8.33 -13.41 -12.71
N SER A 278 -7.96 -14.66 -13.02
CA SER A 278 -6.81 -14.96 -13.85
C SER A 278 -7.13 -14.72 -15.31
N GLN A 279 -6.17 -14.22 -16.07
CA GLN A 279 -6.30 -14.08 -17.53
C GLN A 279 -5.98 -15.38 -18.27
N THR A 280 -5.33 -16.31 -17.57
CA THR A 280 -4.87 -17.61 -18.08
C THR A 280 -5.33 -18.74 -17.18
N ASP A 281 -5.33 -19.96 -17.71
CA ASP A 281 -5.56 -21.16 -16.92
C ASP A 281 -4.32 -21.48 -16.08
N ILE A 282 -4.50 -21.53 -14.77
CA ILE A 282 -3.42 -21.80 -13.82
C ILE A 282 -3.52 -23.25 -13.37
N THR A 283 -2.57 -24.06 -13.82
CA THR A 283 -2.49 -25.50 -13.49
C THR A 283 -1.19 -25.88 -12.80
N THR A 284 -0.16 -25.03 -12.92
CA THR A 284 1.15 -25.22 -12.30
C THR A 284 1.56 -24.01 -11.47
N GLN A 285 2.54 -24.20 -10.58
CA GLN A 285 3.17 -23.10 -9.84
C GLN A 285 3.79 -22.06 -10.79
N VAL A 286 4.31 -22.49 -11.94
CA VAL A 286 4.92 -21.58 -12.93
C VAL A 286 3.86 -20.69 -13.58
N ASP A 287 2.69 -21.24 -13.92
CA ASP A 287 1.56 -20.44 -14.42
C ASP A 287 1.13 -19.39 -13.39
N PHE A 288 1.06 -19.80 -12.12
CA PHE A 288 0.72 -18.90 -11.02
C PHE A 288 1.74 -17.79 -10.86
N GLU A 289 3.03 -18.12 -10.90
CA GLU A 289 4.11 -17.13 -10.79
C GLU A 289 4.05 -16.10 -11.91
N ASN A 290 3.83 -16.55 -13.16
CA ASN A 290 3.67 -15.66 -14.31
C ASN A 290 2.46 -14.72 -14.14
N GLU A 291 1.33 -15.24 -13.65
CA GLU A 291 0.07 -14.48 -13.55
C GLU A 291 0.01 -13.55 -12.33
N PHE A 292 0.60 -13.94 -11.19
CA PHE A 292 0.44 -13.25 -9.91
C PHE A 292 1.72 -12.69 -9.30
N THR A 293 2.91 -13.02 -9.79
CA THR A 293 4.17 -12.55 -9.20
C THR A 293 4.91 -11.59 -10.12
N ILE A 294 5.55 -10.58 -9.53
CA ILE A 294 6.53 -9.74 -10.21
C ILE A 294 7.77 -9.55 -9.34
N GLU A 295 8.95 -9.70 -9.93
CA GLU A 295 10.21 -9.47 -9.24
C GLU A 295 10.60 -7.98 -9.27
N LEU A 296 10.83 -7.40 -8.10
CA LEU A 296 11.37 -6.06 -7.94
C LEU A 296 12.90 -6.13 -7.79
N ARG A 297 13.60 -6.07 -8.93
CA ARG A 297 15.07 -6.10 -8.97
C ARG A 297 15.67 -4.72 -8.69
N ASP A 298 16.79 -4.70 -7.95
CA ASP A 298 17.70 -3.55 -7.81
C ASP A 298 17.17 -2.27 -7.12
N PHE A 299 16.04 -2.35 -6.39
CA PHE A 299 15.50 -1.25 -5.57
C PHE A 299 16.40 -0.86 -4.37
N ASN A 300 17.50 -1.57 -4.09
CA ASN A 300 18.31 -1.31 -2.90
C ASN A 300 19.05 0.04 -2.98
N SER A 301 20.09 0.16 -3.82
CA SER A 301 20.88 1.41 -3.86
C SER A 301 20.16 2.51 -4.63
N ALA A 302 19.60 2.19 -5.80
CA ALA A 302 18.86 3.14 -6.62
C ALA A 302 17.59 3.62 -5.91
N GLY A 303 16.84 2.71 -5.26
CA GLY A 303 15.63 3.07 -4.53
C GLY A 303 15.90 3.94 -3.32
N VAL A 304 16.99 3.71 -2.56
CA VAL A 304 17.36 4.60 -1.43
C VAL A 304 17.63 6.03 -1.92
N VAL A 305 18.38 6.17 -3.01
CA VAL A 305 18.67 7.48 -3.62
C VAL A 305 17.38 8.13 -4.15
N ALA A 306 16.55 7.36 -4.84
CA ALA A 306 15.27 7.79 -5.40
C ALA A 306 14.33 8.31 -4.31
N SER A 307 14.16 7.52 -3.24
CA SER A 307 13.34 7.85 -2.06
C SER A 307 13.86 9.10 -1.34
N ASN A 308 15.18 9.22 -1.15
CA ASN A 308 15.75 10.41 -0.51
C ASN A 308 15.58 11.68 -1.36
N SER A 309 15.67 11.55 -2.68
CA SER A 309 15.55 12.68 -3.62
C SER A 309 14.09 13.02 -3.96
N GLY A 310 13.13 12.18 -3.57
CA GLY A 310 11.73 12.30 -3.98
C GLY A 310 11.53 12.13 -5.49
N ILE A 311 12.41 11.41 -6.18
CA ILE A 311 12.37 11.19 -7.63
C ILE A 311 12.02 9.72 -7.88
N PRO A 312 11.05 9.38 -8.75
CA PRO A 312 10.73 8.00 -9.03
C PRO A 312 11.85 7.35 -9.87
N LEU A 313 12.00 6.02 -9.75
CA LEU A 313 13.02 5.27 -10.52
C LEU A 313 12.93 5.51 -12.03
N SER A 314 11.74 5.78 -12.57
CA SER A 314 11.51 6.09 -13.99
C SER A 314 12.17 7.39 -14.47
N LYS A 315 12.48 8.31 -13.55
CA LYS A 315 13.08 9.64 -13.80
C LYS A 315 14.50 9.78 -13.24
N MET A 316 15.12 8.68 -12.85
CA MET A 316 16.53 8.69 -12.45
C MET A 316 17.44 8.77 -13.69
N ASP A 317 17.61 9.96 -14.25
CA ASP A 317 18.38 10.18 -15.48
C ASP A 317 19.84 10.62 -15.23
N ASN A 318 20.15 11.11 -14.04
CA ASN A 318 21.49 11.53 -13.65
C ASN A 318 22.41 10.34 -13.32
N HIS A 319 23.71 10.51 -13.54
CA HIS A 319 24.72 9.53 -13.15
C HIS A 319 25.05 9.59 -11.64
N THR A 320 25.00 10.80 -11.08
CA THR A 320 25.33 11.08 -9.67
C THR A 320 24.19 11.84 -9.02
N TYR A 321 23.89 11.48 -7.78
CA TYR A 321 22.90 12.11 -6.93
C TYR A 321 23.53 12.51 -5.60
N GLU A 322 22.94 13.48 -4.93
CA GLU A 322 23.39 13.92 -3.61
C GLU A 322 22.41 13.42 -2.55
N VAL A 323 22.92 12.74 -1.52
CA VAL A 323 22.16 12.23 -0.38
C VAL A 323 22.88 12.67 0.89
N TYR A 324 22.28 13.60 1.64
CA TYR A 324 22.87 14.16 2.87
C TYR A 324 24.32 14.66 2.70
N GLY A 325 24.63 15.31 1.58
CA GLY A 325 25.98 15.83 1.27
C GLY A 325 26.93 14.82 0.63
N GLU A 326 26.54 13.54 0.55
CA GLU A 326 27.32 12.49 -0.09
C GLU A 326 26.92 12.30 -1.56
N LYS A 327 27.92 12.15 -2.44
CA LYS A 327 27.70 11.89 -3.87
C LYS A 327 27.61 10.40 -4.13
N ILE A 328 26.42 9.93 -4.49
CA ILE A 328 26.15 8.53 -4.79
C ILE A 328 26.03 8.35 -6.31
N GLN A 329 26.85 7.46 -6.86
CA GLN A 329 26.76 7.06 -8.26
C GLN A 329 25.78 5.91 -8.43
N VAL A 330 24.88 6.03 -9.40
CA VAL A 330 23.98 4.94 -9.78
C VAL A 330 24.24 4.60 -11.25
N ALA A 331 24.68 3.37 -11.48
CA ALA A 331 25.06 2.89 -12.81
C ALA A 331 23.87 2.98 -13.78
N LYS A 332 24.13 3.35 -15.04
CA LYS A 332 23.09 3.49 -16.07
C LYS A 332 22.25 2.21 -16.23
N GLU A 333 22.92 1.07 -16.32
CA GLU A 333 22.28 -0.25 -16.43
C GLU A 333 21.33 -0.53 -15.24
N GLN A 334 21.73 -0.14 -14.02
CA GLN A 334 20.88 -0.29 -12.84
C GLN A 334 19.62 0.59 -12.93
N ARG A 335 19.76 1.84 -13.40
CA ARG A 335 18.65 2.79 -13.57
C ARG A 335 17.67 2.29 -14.62
N GLU A 336 18.17 1.81 -15.76
CA GLU A 336 17.34 1.24 -16.84
C GLU A 336 16.57 0.00 -16.38
N LYS A 337 17.22 -0.93 -15.67
CA LYS A 337 16.54 -2.12 -15.11
C LYS A 337 15.47 -1.76 -14.10
N CYS A 338 15.75 -0.82 -13.20
CA CYS A 338 14.78 -0.34 -12.21
C CYS A 338 13.56 0.29 -12.89
N LYS A 339 13.78 1.10 -13.93
CA LYS A 339 12.74 1.71 -14.76
C LYS A 339 11.88 0.67 -15.47
N GLU A 340 12.50 -0.27 -16.18
CA GLU A 340 11.79 -1.35 -16.87
C GLU A 340 10.94 -2.16 -15.88
N THR A 341 11.51 -2.49 -14.72
CA THR A 341 10.82 -3.27 -13.68
C THR A 341 9.56 -2.58 -13.17
N ILE A 342 9.63 -1.29 -12.85
CA ILE A 342 8.46 -0.56 -12.34
C ILE A 342 7.41 -0.29 -13.43
N GLU A 343 7.84 -0.07 -14.68
CA GLU A 343 6.93 0.09 -15.82
C GLU A 343 6.16 -1.22 -16.11
N ASN A 344 6.86 -2.36 -16.08
CA ASN A 344 6.24 -3.69 -16.22
C ASN A 344 5.27 -3.99 -15.08
N LEU A 345 5.57 -3.56 -13.86
CA LEU A 345 4.65 -3.66 -12.74
C LEU A 345 3.39 -2.84 -12.98
N VAL A 346 3.54 -1.57 -13.33
CA VAL A 346 2.41 -0.66 -13.57
C VAL A 346 1.52 -1.15 -14.72
N ALA A 347 2.10 -1.75 -15.75
CA ALA A 347 1.34 -2.31 -16.87
C ALA A 347 0.39 -3.46 -16.46
N ARG A 348 0.61 -4.08 -15.29
CA ARG A 348 -0.21 -5.18 -14.76
C ARG A 348 -1.31 -4.71 -13.79
N LEU A 349 -1.44 -3.40 -13.53
CA LEU A 349 -2.45 -2.81 -12.64
C LEU A 349 -3.62 -2.22 -13.44
#